data_AF-A0A8S3UA31-F1
#
_entry.id   AF-A0A8S3UA31-F1
#
_cell.length_a   1.000
_cell.length_b   1.000
_cell.length_c   1.000
_cell.angle_alpha   90.00
_cell.angle_beta   90.00
_cell.angle_gamma   90.00
#
_symmetry.space_group_name_H-M   'P 1'
#
loop_
_entity.id
_entity.type
_entity.pdbx_description
1 polymer ?
#
loop_
_entity_poly.entity_id
_entity_poly.type
_entity_poly.pdbx_seq_one_letter_code
_entity_poly.pdbx_strand_id
1 'polypeptide(L)'
;MCNGFQNCPDGSDEALQNCTKDRQCQSGLWKCADGIECIDERFVCDKWRFCSDKSDENPELCTQDRQCPSGYSKCADGIQCIADGKECTGDSECIDFSDESPEICHNKLPPVVKDLRAIPYQGKIKVFWMWPDFAGSARGYKIIYGKELSSVRHTQDLGPSRIMHIINNLEPYTSYAISVVTYNNMGVGQEVTVKVTTTGE
;
A
#
# COMPACT_ATOMS: atom_id res chain seq x y z
N MET A 1 -4.90 -26.99 -8.08
CA MET A 1 -4.18 -25.99 -7.26
C MET A 1 -3.88 -26.74 -5.97
N CYS A 2 -2.62 -26.77 -5.51
CA CYS A 2 -2.24 -27.52 -4.31
C CYS A 2 -2.03 -26.52 -3.18
N ASN A 3 -3.12 -26.00 -2.65
CA ASN A 3 -3.12 -24.97 -1.63
C ASN A 3 -3.84 -25.42 -0.34
N GLY A 4 -4.03 -26.73 -0.17
CA GLY A 4 -4.70 -27.31 0.98
C GLY A 4 -6.22 -27.08 1.00
N PHE A 5 -6.78 -26.48 -0.05
CA PHE A 5 -8.21 -26.21 -0.18
C PHE A 5 -8.80 -27.04 -1.30
N GLN A 6 -9.85 -27.82 -0.99
CA GLN A 6 -10.59 -28.56 -2.00
C GLN A 6 -11.43 -27.57 -2.84
N ASN A 7 -10.88 -27.09 -3.94
CA ASN A 7 -11.56 -26.20 -4.88
C ASN A 7 -12.31 -27.00 -5.95
N CYS A 8 -11.87 -28.23 -6.25
CA CYS A 8 -12.59 -29.13 -7.14
C CYS A 8 -13.54 -30.07 -6.35
N PRO A 9 -14.76 -30.34 -6.86
CA PRO A 9 -15.73 -31.20 -6.16
C PRO A 9 -15.24 -32.63 -5.91
N ASP A 10 -14.30 -33.10 -6.73
CA ASP A 10 -13.67 -34.41 -6.64
C ASP A 10 -12.33 -34.40 -5.88
N GLY A 11 -11.88 -33.24 -5.39
CA GLY A 11 -10.61 -33.09 -4.66
C GLY A 11 -9.38 -33.38 -5.50
N SER A 12 -9.55 -33.44 -6.83
CA SER A 12 -8.46 -33.72 -7.76
C SER A 12 -7.41 -32.62 -7.78
N ASP A 13 -7.76 -31.41 -7.38
CA ASP A 13 -6.85 -30.29 -7.27
C ASP A 13 -5.82 -30.45 -6.15
N GLU A 14 -6.17 -31.20 -5.08
CA GLU A 14 -5.32 -31.55 -3.94
C GLU A 14 -4.87 -33.03 -3.94
N ALA A 15 -5.21 -33.79 -4.99
CA ALA A 15 -4.84 -35.20 -5.07
C ALA A 15 -3.32 -35.38 -5.22
N LEU A 16 -2.75 -36.37 -4.52
CA LEU A 16 -1.31 -36.68 -4.52
C LEU A 16 -0.70 -36.90 -5.93
N GLN A 17 -1.54 -37.29 -6.91
CA GLN A 17 -1.14 -37.46 -8.32
C GLN A 17 -0.98 -36.12 -9.06
N ASN A 18 -1.72 -35.08 -8.66
CA ASN A 18 -1.66 -33.73 -9.21
C ASN A 18 -0.77 -32.79 -8.37
N CYS A 19 -0.51 -33.14 -7.11
CA CYS A 19 0.42 -32.47 -6.19
C CYS A 19 1.69 -33.31 -6.02
N THR A 20 2.46 -33.45 -7.10
CA THR A 20 3.73 -34.16 -7.07
C THR A 20 4.85 -33.29 -6.49
N LYS A 21 5.76 -33.91 -5.72
CA LYS A 21 6.97 -33.26 -5.17
C LYS A 21 7.89 -32.66 -6.23
N ASP A 22 7.72 -33.03 -7.51
CA ASP A 22 8.47 -32.49 -8.65
C ASP A 22 7.85 -31.21 -9.24
N ARG A 23 6.69 -30.78 -8.74
CA ARG A 23 6.07 -29.53 -9.20
C ARG A 23 6.94 -28.35 -8.79
N GLN A 24 7.43 -27.61 -9.79
CA GLN A 24 8.07 -26.32 -9.57
C GLN A 24 6.99 -25.27 -9.27
N CYS A 25 7.20 -24.47 -8.25
CA CYS A 25 6.35 -23.31 -7.99
C CYS A 25 6.55 -22.27 -9.10
N GLN A 26 5.52 -21.48 -9.37
CA GLN A 26 5.64 -20.35 -10.30
C GLN A 26 6.67 -19.34 -9.78
N SER A 27 7.32 -18.59 -10.68
CA SER A 27 8.25 -17.52 -10.29
C SER A 27 7.60 -16.57 -9.28
N GLY A 28 8.30 -16.29 -8.16
CA GLY A 28 7.80 -15.47 -7.04
C GLY A 28 7.10 -16.25 -5.92
N LEU A 29 6.96 -17.57 -6.07
CA LEU A 29 6.46 -18.44 -5.01
C LEU A 29 7.60 -19.27 -4.41
N TRP A 30 7.56 -19.45 -3.09
CA TRP A 30 8.45 -20.31 -2.32
C TRP A 30 7.79 -21.65 -2.02
N LYS A 31 8.57 -22.73 -2.08
CA LYS A 31 8.10 -24.09 -1.89
C LYS A 31 8.34 -24.55 -0.46
N CYS A 32 7.27 -24.99 0.21
CA CYS A 32 7.36 -25.59 1.54
C CYS A 32 8.27 -26.84 1.52
N ALA A 33 8.90 -27.17 2.65
CA ALA A 33 9.87 -28.25 2.73
C ALA A 33 9.27 -29.65 2.43
N ASP A 34 7.98 -29.84 2.74
CA ASP A 34 7.21 -31.02 2.35
C ASP A 34 7.03 -31.18 0.82
N GLY A 35 7.19 -30.08 0.09
CA GLY A 35 7.09 -29.97 -1.35
C GLY A 35 5.68 -30.00 -1.92
N ILE A 36 4.66 -29.87 -1.08
CA ILE A 36 3.24 -29.96 -1.45
C ILE A 36 2.65 -28.58 -1.72
N GLU A 37 2.98 -27.62 -0.85
CA GLU A 37 2.42 -26.26 -0.89
C GLU A 37 3.44 -25.26 -1.46
N CYS A 38 2.92 -24.25 -2.14
CA CYS A 38 3.68 -23.09 -2.60
C CYS A 38 3.04 -21.83 -1.97
N ILE A 39 3.84 -21.05 -1.27
CA ILE A 39 3.42 -19.79 -0.65
C ILE A 39 4.09 -18.62 -1.36
N ASP A 40 3.58 -17.40 -1.19
CA ASP A 40 4.28 -16.22 -1.67
C ASP A 40 5.62 -16.09 -0.93
N GLU A 41 6.71 -15.80 -1.65
CA GLU A 41 8.04 -15.72 -1.04
C GLU A 41 8.14 -14.64 0.06
N ARG A 42 7.21 -13.68 0.05
CA ARG A 42 7.05 -12.66 1.10
C ARG A 42 6.56 -13.20 2.44
N PHE A 43 5.86 -14.34 2.42
CA PHE A 43 5.28 -14.97 3.61
C PHE A 43 6.25 -15.92 4.31
N VAL A 44 7.46 -16.05 3.79
CA VAL A 44 8.52 -16.80 4.45
C VAL A 44 9.13 -15.91 5.52
N CYS A 45 9.23 -16.42 6.75
CA CYS A 45 9.81 -15.74 7.91
C CYS A 45 9.07 -14.46 8.32
N ASP A 46 7.75 -14.45 8.21
CA ASP A 46 6.88 -13.34 8.61
C ASP A 46 6.14 -13.61 9.95
N LYS A 47 6.54 -14.64 10.70
CA LYS A 47 5.95 -15.13 11.96
C LYS A 47 4.57 -15.75 11.83
N TRP A 48 4.01 -15.86 10.63
CA TRP A 48 2.78 -16.57 10.37
C TRP A 48 3.08 -17.90 9.69
N ARG A 49 2.27 -18.91 10.00
CA ARG A 49 2.41 -20.23 9.38
C ARG A 49 1.49 -20.30 8.18
N PHE A 50 2.08 -20.20 7.01
CA PHE A 50 1.45 -20.43 5.72
C PHE A 50 1.72 -21.84 5.21
N CYS A 51 2.87 -22.44 5.52
CA CYS A 51 3.09 -23.85 5.24
C CYS A 51 2.46 -24.74 6.31
N SER A 52 1.79 -25.83 5.89
CA SER A 52 1.24 -26.84 6.79
C SER A 52 2.32 -27.51 7.64
N ASP A 53 3.53 -27.66 7.08
CA ASP A 53 4.72 -28.19 7.77
C ASP A 53 5.49 -27.14 8.58
N LYS A 54 5.08 -25.85 8.51
CA LYS A 54 5.69 -24.70 9.20
C LYS A 54 7.13 -24.40 8.77
N SER A 55 7.53 -24.90 7.61
CA SER A 55 8.89 -24.74 7.09
C SER A 55 9.23 -23.30 6.71
N ASP A 56 8.22 -22.50 6.41
CA ASP A 56 8.28 -21.06 6.18
C ASP A 56 8.78 -20.28 7.39
N GLU A 57 8.57 -20.79 8.60
CA GLU A 57 9.00 -20.18 9.87
C GLU A 57 10.13 -20.95 10.55
N ASN A 58 10.89 -21.74 9.79
CA ASN A 58 12.00 -22.52 10.33
C ASN A 58 13.14 -21.60 10.79
N PRO A 59 13.61 -21.67 12.06
CA PRO A 59 14.70 -20.82 12.56
C PRO A 59 16.02 -20.97 11.80
N GLU A 60 16.27 -22.13 11.17
CA GLU A 60 17.46 -22.33 10.34
C GLU A 60 17.36 -21.62 8.97
N LEU A 61 16.14 -21.38 8.49
CA LEU A 61 15.86 -20.60 7.28
C LEU A 61 15.81 -19.10 7.59
N CYS A 62 15.16 -18.74 8.69
CA CYS A 62 14.91 -17.36 9.12
C CYS A 62 16.12 -16.74 9.82
N THR A 63 17.22 -16.64 9.08
CA THR A 63 18.47 -16.02 9.53
C THR A 63 18.62 -14.62 8.92
N GLN A 64 19.43 -13.77 9.56
CA GLN A 64 19.67 -12.40 9.08
C GLN A 64 20.33 -12.35 7.69
N ASP A 65 21.00 -13.42 7.27
CA ASP A 65 21.64 -13.54 5.96
C ASP A 65 20.64 -13.81 4.81
N ARG A 66 19.38 -14.15 5.12
CA ARG A 66 18.35 -14.40 4.09
C ARG A 66 18.16 -13.15 3.23
N GLN A 67 18.27 -13.25 1.92
CA GLN A 67 18.00 -12.13 1.02
C GLN A 67 16.52 -12.08 0.66
N CYS A 68 15.96 -10.87 0.56
CA CYS A 68 14.62 -10.69 0.04
C CYS A 68 14.59 -10.89 -1.48
N PRO A 69 13.49 -11.41 -2.02
CA PRO A 69 13.30 -11.50 -3.46
C PRO A 69 13.37 -10.15 -4.15
N SER A 70 13.62 -10.16 -5.47
CA SER A 70 13.56 -8.94 -6.28
C SER A 70 12.18 -8.30 -6.20
N GLY A 71 12.12 -6.99 -5.96
CA GLY A 71 10.86 -6.27 -5.73
C GLY A 71 10.42 -6.20 -4.27
N TYR A 72 11.29 -6.59 -3.34
CA TYR A 72 11.03 -6.56 -1.90
C TYR A 72 12.20 -5.93 -1.12
N SER A 73 11.84 -5.15 -0.11
CA SER A 73 12.73 -4.53 0.86
C SER A 73 12.75 -5.35 2.16
N LYS A 74 13.92 -5.41 2.80
CA LYS A 74 14.12 -6.11 4.07
C LYS A 74 13.84 -5.18 5.26
N CYS A 75 13.06 -5.65 6.23
CA CYS A 75 12.84 -4.95 7.51
C CYS A 75 14.14 -4.86 8.33
N ALA A 76 14.21 -3.95 9.31
CA ALA A 76 15.42 -3.75 10.11
C ALA A 76 15.74 -4.94 11.04
N ASP A 77 14.75 -5.76 11.37
CA ASP A 77 14.94 -7.05 12.07
C ASP A 77 15.85 -8.04 11.31
N GLY A 78 16.01 -7.81 10.00
CA GLY A 78 16.89 -8.57 9.13
C GLY A 78 16.24 -9.81 8.50
N ILE A 79 14.97 -10.08 8.81
CA ILE A 79 14.30 -11.37 8.59
C ILE A 79 13.08 -11.22 7.67
N GLN A 80 12.22 -10.25 7.96
CA GLN A 80 10.97 -10.05 7.21
C GLN A 80 11.22 -9.25 5.92
N CYS A 81 10.45 -9.58 4.88
CA CYS A 81 10.47 -8.89 3.59
C CYS A 81 9.11 -8.26 3.30
N ILE A 82 9.11 -6.99 2.91
CA ILE A 82 7.92 -6.25 2.49
C ILE A 82 8.07 -5.83 1.02
N ALA A 83 6.96 -5.68 0.30
CA ALA A 83 7.03 -5.29 -1.11
C ALA A 83 7.62 -3.87 -1.26
N ASP A 84 8.37 -3.64 -2.34
CA ASP A 84 8.92 -2.32 -2.63
C ASP A 84 7.80 -1.25 -2.65
N GLY A 85 8.05 -0.13 -1.97
CA GLY A 85 7.06 0.94 -1.84
C GLY A 85 6.02 0.72 -0.74
N LYS A 86 6.15 -0.35 0.07
CA LYS A 86 5.43 -0.50 1.35
C LYS A 86 6.09 0.21 2.52
N GLU A 87 7.35 0.62 2.35
CA GLU A 87 8.04 1.50 3.28
C GLU A 87 7.40 2.90 3.29
N CYS A 88 7.27 3.49 4.48
CA CYS A 88 6.85 4.88 4.67
C CYS A 88 5.47 5.20 4.11
N THR A 89 4.55 4.23 4.17
CA THR A 89 3.16 4.36 3.70
C THR A 89 2.21 4.84 4.78
N GLY A 90 2.67 4.87 6.03
CA GLY A 90 1.85 5.16 7.20
C GLY A 90 1.13 3.92 7.74
N ASP A 91 1.31 2.74 7.13
CA ASP A 91 0.83 1.45 7.60
C ASP A 91 2.03 0.53 7.78
N SER A 92 2.26 0.08 9.01
CA SER A 92 3.37 -0.82 9.33
C SER A 92 3.10 -2.21 8.77
N GLU A 93 3.91 -2.63 7.81
CA GLU A 93 3.97 -4.00 7.28
C GLU A 93 5.09 -4.80 7.95
N CYS A 94 6.15 -4.13 8.44
CA CYS A 94 7.15 -4.79 9.27
C CYS A 94 6.64 -5.01 10.71
N ILE A 95 6.99 -6.15 11.30
CA ILE A 95 6.64 -6.50 12.69
C ILE A 95 7.36 -5.61 13.69
N ASP A 96 8.57 -5.16 13.35
CA ASP A 96 9.39 -4.26 14.17
C ASP A 96 9.09 -2.78 13.90
N PHE A 97 8.08 -2.47 13.06
CA PHE A 97 7.70 -1.12 12.65
C PHE A 97 8.81 -0.33 11.95
N SER A 98 9.85 -1.02 11.48
CA SER A 98 11.03 -0.37 10.91
C SER A 98 10.75 0.32 9.58
N ASP A 99 9.83 -0.22 8.78
CA ASP A 99 9.38 0.35 7.51
C ASP A 99 8.72 1.72 7.65
N GLU A 100 8.23 2.06 8.83
CA GLU A 100 7.68 3.37 9.17
C GLU A 100 8.62 4.21 10.05
N SER A 101 9.83 3.70 10.31
CA SER A 101 10.80 4.38 11.15
C SER A 101 11.40 5.59 10.45
N PRO A 102 11.79 6.63 11.23
CA PRO A 102 12.44 7.79 10.66
C PRO A 102 13.73 7.42 9.90
N GLU A 103 14.50 6.44 10.38
CA GLU A 103 15.77 6.02 9.76
C GLU A 103 15.61 5.53 8.32
N ILE A 104 14.51 4.81 8.03
CA ILE A 104 14.16 4.36 6.68
C ILE A 104 13.50 5.49 5.87
N CYS A 105 12.69 6.33 6.51
CA CYS A 105 11.85 7.33 5.84
C CYS A 105 12.46 8.72 5.63
N HIS A 106 13.62 9.04 6.23
CA HIS A 106 14.22 10.39 6.19
C HIS A 106 14.51 10.93 4.78
N ASN A 107 14.78 10.06 3.80
CA ASN A 107 15.06 10.44 2.42
C ASN A 107 13.95 10.05 1.43
N LYS A 108 12.74 9.75 1.91
CA LYS A 108 11.60 9.36 1.07
C LYS A 108 10.63 10.53 0.90
N LEU A 109 9.89 10.52 -0.21
CA LEU A 109 8.72 11.39 -0.39
C LEU A 109 7.67 11.05 0.67
N PRO A 110 6.81 12.01 1.06
CA PRO A 110 5.85 11.78 2.13
C PRO A 110 4.68 10.88 1.67
N PRO A 111 4.03 10.18 2.64
CA PRO A 111 2.94 9.26 2.34
C PRO A 111 1.70 9.96 1.80
N VAL A 112 0.91 9.23 1.03
CA VAL A 112 -0.38 9.69 0.49
C VAL A 112 -1.41 9.92 1.62
N VAL A 113 -2.35 10.85 1.41
CA VAL A 113 -3.45 11.05 2.37
C VAL A 113 -4.39 9.86 2.40
N LYS A 114 -4.94 9.54 3.57
CA LYS A 114 -5.96 8.49 3.73
C LYS A 114 -7.37 9.09 3.59
N ASP A 115 -8.34 8.27 3.18
CA ASP A 115 -9.76 8.62 3.18
C ASP A 115 -10.11 9.96 2.48
N LEU A 116 -9.45 10.28 1.36
CA LEU A 116 -9.76 11.49 0.58
C LEU A 116 -11.20 11.44 0.05
N ARG A 117 -12.02 12.41 0.44
CA ARG A 117 -13.41 12.54 0.00
C ARG A 117 -13.72 13.98 -0.39
N ALA A 118 -14.47 14.13 -1.48
CA ALA A 118 -14.97 15.40 -1.97
C ALA A 118 -16.49 15.34 -2.10
N ILE A 119 -17.19 16.25 -1.42
CA ILE A 119 -18.64 16.28 -1.36
C ILE A 119 -19.11 17.64 -1.91
N PRO A 120 -20.00 17.67 -2.92
CA PRO A 120 -20.58 18.90 -3.39
C PRO A 120 -21.58 19.44 -2.36
N TYR A 121 -21.60 20.76 -2.15
CA TYR A 121 -22.46 21.42 -1.18
C TYR A 121 -22.73 22.86 -1.62
N GLN A 122 -23.98 23.18 -1.99
CA GLN A 122 -24.42 24.55 -2.30
C GLN A 122 -23.47 25.29 -3.27
N GLY A 123 -23.22 24.72 -4.45
CA GLY A 123 -22.29 25.29 -5.44
C GLY A 123 -20.81 25.27 -5.06
N LYS A 124 -20.45 24.68 -3.92
CA LYS A 124 -19.07 24.51 -3.42
C LYS A 124 -18.71 23.03 -3.36
N ILE A 125 -17.43 22.75 -3.11
CA ILE A 125 -16.98 21.39 -2.82
C ILE A 125 -16.26 21.39 -1.47
N LYS A 126 -16.74 20.57 -0.56
CA LYS A 126 -16.11 20.29 0.73
C LYS A 126 -15.21 19.06 0.57
N VAL A 127 -13.92 19.25 0.81
CA VAL A 127 -12.89 18.22 0.70
C VAL A 127 -12.38 17.92 2.10
N PHE A 128 -12.24 16.64 2.44
CA PHE A 128 -11.64 16.20 3.70
C PHE A 128 -10.84 14.93 3.48
N TRP A 129 -9.85 14.73 4.34
CA TRP A 129 -8.91 13.62 4.30
C TRP A 129 -8.43 13.32 5.71
N MET A 130 -7.81 12.16 5.89
CA MET A 130 -7.18 11.75 7.14
C MET A 130 -5.67 11.87 7.05
N TRP A 131 -5.08 12.20 8.19
CA TRP A 131 -3.63 12.21 8.38
C TRP A 131 -3.11 10.77 8.27
N PRO A 132 -1.99 10.50 7.56
CA PRO A 132 -1.38 9.17 7.54
C PRO A 132 -0.96 8.76 8.95
N ASP A 133 -1.29 7.54 9.39
CA ASP A 133 -1.12 7.10 10.79
C ASP A 133 0.34 7.22 11.28
N PHE A 134 1.32 7.14 10.37
CA PHE A 134 2.70 7.57 10.57
C PHE A 134 3.13 8.57 9.50
N ALA A 135 2.69 9.81 9.61
CA ALA A 135 3.13 10.87 8.68
C ALA A 135 4.57 11.37 8.94
N GLY A 136 5.47 10.51 9.42
CA GLY A 136 6.78 10.86 9.99
C GLY A 136 7.55 11.91 9.19
N SER A 137 7.50 11.84 7.85
CA SER A 137 8.19 12.79 6.97
C SER A 137 7.34 13.98 6.49
N ALA A 138 6.00 13.95 6.58
CA ALA A 138 5.13 14.98 6.00
C ALA A 138 5.12 16.28 6.82
N ARG A 139 5.35 17.41 6.14
CA ARG A 139 5.37 18.77 6.72
C ARG A 139 4.07 19.54 6.49
N GLY A 140 3.21 19.08 5.59
CA GLY A 140 1.90 19.66 5.35
C GLY A 140 1.21 19.15 4.10
N TYR A 141 0.11 19.81 3.75
CA TYR A 141 -0.74 19.44 2.61
C TYR A 141 -0.77 20.50 1.53
N LYS A 142 -0.90 20.06 0.28
CA LYS A 142 -1.35 20.90 -0.84
C LYS A 142 -2.61 20.31 -1.44
N ILE A 143 -3.57 21.16 -1.78
CA ILE A 143 -4.74 20.78 -2.55
C ILE A 143 -4.55 21.21 -4.01
N ILE A 144 -4.87 20.32 -4.93
CA ILE A 144 -4.78 20.52 -6.38
C ILE A 144 -6.17 20.27 -6.95
N TYR A 145 -6.71 21.19 -7.74
CA TYR A 145 -8.02 20.98 -8.34
C TYR A 145 -8.17 21.69 -9.69
N GLY A 146 -8.97 21.11 -10.57
CA GLY A 146 -9.26 21.68 -11.89
C GLY A 146 -10.45 20.99 -12.53
N LYS A 147 -11.01 21.59 -13.58
CA LYS A 147 -12.06 20.94 -14.38
C LYS A 147 -11.48 19.68 -15.00
N GLU A 148 -12.23 18.59 -15.01
CA GLU A 148 -11.73 17.28 -15.46
C GLU A 148 -11.21 17.29 -16.91
N LEU A 149 -11.87 18.05 -17.79
CA LEU A 149 -11.51 18.18 -19.20
C LEU A 149 -10.49 19.32 -19.47
N SER A 150 -9.99 19.98 -18.44
CA SER A 150 -9.04 21.07 -18.55
C SER A 150 -7.65 20.63 -18.10
N SER A 151 -6.62 21.07 -18.81
CA SER A 151 -5.23 20.95 -18.35
C SER A 151 -4.88 21.96 -17.26
N VAL A 152 -5.72 22.98 -17.05
CA VAL A 152 -5.49 24.03 -16.04
C VAL A 152 -5.90 23.51 -14.67
N ARG A 153 -4.95 23.49 -13.74
CA ARG A 153 -5.14 23.11 -12.34
C ARG A 153 -4.69 24.24 -11.40
N HIS A 154 -5.46 24.45 -10.36
CA HIS A 154 -5.12 25.32 -9.24
C HIS A 154 -4.42 24.51 -8.17
N THR A 155 -3.39 25.09 -7.54
CA THR A 155 -2.68 24.47 -6.41
C THR A 155 -2.67 25.45 -5.25
N GLN A 156 -2.98 24.97 -4.06
CA GLN A 156 -2.95 25.77 -2.83
C GLN A 156 -2.26 25.00 -1.70
N ASP A 157 -1.34 25.67 -1.01
CA ASP A 157 -0.72 25.16 0.22
C ASP A 157 -1.65 25.37 1.42
N LEU A 158 -1.89 24.29 2.16
CA LEU A 158 -2.82 24.23 3.28
C LEU A 158 -2.10 24.11 4.64
N GLY A 159 -0.78 23.90 4.64
CA GLY A 159 0.02 23.66 5.84
C GLY A 159 -0.29 22.32 6.55
N PRO A 160 0.22 22.14 7.79
CA PRO A 160 0.21 20.84 8.50
C PRO A 160 -1.09 20.46 9.19
N SER A 161 -1.87 21.41 9.72
CA SER A 161 -2.95 21.05 10.65
C SER A 161 -4.34 20.92 9.99
N ARG A 162 -4.43 21.07 8.67
CA ARG A 162 -5.72 20.99 7.96
C ARG A 162 -6.03 19.56 7.56
N ILE A 163 -7.23 19.09 7.93
CA ILE A 163 -7.83 17.82 7.47
C ILE A 163 -9.09 18.07 6.62
N MET A 164 -9.38 19.34 6.33
CA MET A 164 -10.51 19.74 5.51
C MET A 164 -10.27 21.08 4.82
N HIS A 165 -10.89 21.24 3.64
CA HIS A 165 -10.86 22.47 2.84
C HIS A 165 -12.18 22.64 2.07
N ILE A 166 -12.57 23.89 1.80
CA ILE A 166 -13.78 24.19 1.01
C ILE A 166 -13.33 24.97 -0.22
N ILE A 167 -13.56 24.38 -1.39
CA ILE A 167 -13.31 25.03 -2.68
C ILE A 167 -14.56 25.84 -3.06
N ASN A 168 -14.34 27.12 -3.37
CA ASN A 168 -15.39 28.08 -3.70
C ASN A 168 -15.26 28.53 -5.17
N ASN A 169 -16.24 29.31 -5.63
CA ASN A 169 -16.25 29.93 -6.97
C ASN A 169 -16.15 28.89 -8.11
N LEU A 170 -16.90 27.80 -7.98
CA LEU A 170 -16.93 26.73 -8.95
C LEU A 170 -18.12 26.89 -9.89
N GLU A 171 -17.93 26.52 -11.15
CA GLU A 171 -19.04 26.45 -12.10
C GLU A 171 -20.03 25.35 -11.67
N PRO A 172 -21.35 25.60 -11.73
CA PRO A 172 -22.37 24.60 -11.42
C PRO A 172 -22.38 23.48 -12.47
N TYR A 173 -22.88 22.30 -12.08
CA TYR A 173 -23.01 21.13 -12.95
C TYR A 173 -21.71 20.74 -13.69
N THR A 174 -20.56 21.02 -13.09
CA THR A 174 -19.24 20.84 -13.71
C THR A 174 -18.45 19.81 -12.94
N SER A 175 -17.82 18.89 -13.66
CA SER A 175 -16.95 17.86 -13.08
C SER A 175 -15.55 18.41 -12.80
N TYR A 176 -15.09 18.22 -11.58
CA TYR A 176 -13.78 18.59 -11.11
C TYR A 176 -13.00 17.35 -10.68
N ALA A 177 -11.70 17.36 -11.00
CA ALA A 177 -10.71 16.47 -10.44
C ALA A 177 -10.04 17.19 -9.26
N ILE A 178 -10.04 16.56 -8.10
CA ILE A 178 -9.48 17.11 -6.85
C ILE A 178 -8.49 16.12 -6.29
N SER A 179 -7.30 16.62 -5.96
CA SER A 179 -6.25 15.85 -5.32
C SER A 179 -5.75 16.55 -4.07
N VAL A 180 -5.37 15.77 -3.08
CA VAL A 180 -4.65 16.26 -1.90
C VAL A 180 -3.35 15.48 -1.79
N VAL A 181 -2.25 16.22 -1.69
CA VAL A 181 -0.89 15.67 -1.57
C VAL A 181 -0.26 16.14 -0.28
N THR A 182 0.53 15.28 0.33
CA THR A 182 1.47 15.67 1.39
C THR A 182 2.75 16.21 0.76
N TYR A 183 3.50 17.02 1.50
CA TYR A 183 4.83 17.46 1.07
C TYR A 183 5.82 17.46 2.24
N ASN A 184 7.10 17.28 1.92
CA ASN A 184 8.22 17.37 2.85
C ASN A 184 9.42 18.06 2.18
N ASN A 185 10.62 17.94 2.76
CA ASN A 185 11.84 18.52 2.18
C ASN A 185 12.32 17.82 0.91
N MET A 186 11.94 16.56 0.70
CA MET A 186 12.29 15.78 -0.49
C MET A 186 11.37 16.11 -1.66
N GLY A 187 10.15 16.59 -1.39
CA GLY A 187 9.22 17.03 -2.41
C GLY A 187 7.77 16.75 -2.06
N VAL A 188 6.96 16.59 -3.11
CA VAL A 188 5.53 16.28 -3.01
C VAL A 188 5.35 14.76 -3.09
N GLY A 189 4.54 14.21 -2.21
CA GLY A 189 4.18 12.80 -2.18
C GLY A 189 3.33 12.38 -3.38
N GLN A 190 2.91 11.11 -3.38
CA GLN A 190 2.04 10.59 -4.43
C GLN A 190 0.69 11.32 -4.46
N GLU A 191 0.22 11.66 -5.67
CA GLU A 191 -1.07 12.30 -5.89
C GLU A 191 -2.20 11.27 -5.96
N VAL A 192 -3.23 11.47 -5.12
CA VAL A 192 -4.50 10.75 -5.24
C VAL A 192 -5.59 11.72 -5.62
N THR A 193 -6.35 11.36 -6.66
CA THR A 193 -7.40 12.19 -7.24
C THR A 193 -8.77 11.56 -7.04
N VAL A 194 -9.72 12.36 -6.58
CA VAL A 194 -11.15 12.05 -6.58
C VAL A 194 -11.88 12.94 -7.59
N LYS A 195 -12.96 12.43 -8.14
CA LYS A 195 -13.83 13.15 -9.06
C LYS A 195 -15.12 13.52 -8.37
N VAL A 196 -15.60 14.72 -8.63
CA VAL A 196 -16.86 15.22 -8.06
C VAL A 196 -17.48 16.23 -9.01
N THR A 197 -18.80 16.19 -9.12
CA THR A 197 -19.58 17.12 -9.93
C THR A 197 -20.30 18.09 -9.00
N THR A 198 -20.17 19.38 -9.27
CA THR A 198 -20.89 20.42 -8.53
C THR A 198 -22.39 20.33 -8.78
N THR A 199 -23.19 20.63 -7.76
CA THR A 199 -24.65 20.77 -7.91
C THR A 199 -24.99 22.20 -8.31
N GLY A 200 -26.18 22.40 -8.87
CA GLY A 200 -26.78 23.74 -8.90
C GLY A 200 -26.99 24.29 -7.49
N GLU A 201 -27.06 25.61 -7.39
CA GLU A 201 -27.57 26.31 -6.20
C GLU A 201 -29.07 26.09 -6.00
#